data_AF-A0A1T5L7Y9-F1
#
_entry.id   AF-A0A1T5L7Y9-F1
#
_cell.length_a   1.000
_cell.length_b   1.000
_cell.length_c   1.000
_cell.angle_alpha   90.00
_cell.angle_beta   90.00
_cell.angle_gamma   90.00
#
_symmetry.space_group_name_H-M   'P 1'
#
loop_
_entity.id
_entity.type
_entity.pdbx_description
1 polymer ?
#
loop_
_entity_poly.entity_id
_entity_poly.type
_entity_poly.pdbx_seq_one_letter_code
_entity_poly.pdbx_strand_id
1 'polypeptide(L)'
;MQDKNLIISLIKDDLTNNKLVSGLSNLGLSAGDYHLQLSGTILTMIGLDTEDDSIHDLYFQLTQQSESLDLSNISTREQQLDGMAQSIYSELSRRKALSNQV
;
A
#
# COMPACT_ATOMS: atom_id res chain seq x y z
N MET A 1 15.57 -5.39 13.46
CA MET A 1 14.63 -4.26 13.37
C MET A 1 14.27 -4.14 11.90
N GLN A 2 13.05 -4.50 11.52
CA GLN A 2 12.54 -4.07 10.21
C GLN A 2 12.35 -2.56 10.31
N ASP A 3 12.98 -1.80 9.41
CA ASP A 3 12.87 -0.35 9.42
C ASP A 3 11.44 0.04 9.06
N LYS A 4 10.62 0.31 10.08
CA LYS A 4 9.26 0.85 9.94
C LYS A 4 9.19 1.95 8.88
N ASN A 5 10.20 2.82 8.86
CA ASN A 5 10.30 3.92 7.90
C ASN A 5 10.45 3.42 6.45
N LEU A 6 11.20 2.34 6.23
CA LEU A 6 11.31 1.71 4.92
C LEU A 6 9.98 1.09 4.49
N ILE A 7 9.28 0.39 5.38
CA ILE A 7 7.96 -0.19 5.07
C ILE A 7 6.96 0.91 4.71
N ILE A 8 6.93 2.00 5.48
CA ILE A 8 6.08 3.16 5.19
C ILE A 8 6.44 3.78 3.83
N SER A 9 7.73 3.91 3.52
CA SER A 9 8.18 4.41 2.21
C SER A 9 7.69 3.51 1.07
N LEU A 10 7.83 2.19 1.21
CA LEU A 10 7.36 1.23 0.20
C LEU A 10 5.85 1.28 0.01
N ILE A 11 5.08 1.46 1.10
CA ILE A 11 3.63 1.68 1.00
C ILE A 11 3.34 2.96 0.21
N LYS A 12 4.03 4.07 0.47
CA LYS A 12 3.85 5.31 -0.31
C LYS A 12 4.16 5.14 -1.80
N ASP A 13 5.22 4.41 -2.11
CA ASP A 13 5.61 4.10 -3.49
C ASP A 13 4.53 3.27 -4.19
N ASP A 14 3.98 2.27 -3.49
CA ASP A 14 2.88 1.45 -4.01
C ASP A 14 1.59 2.27 -4.24
N LEU A 15 1.20 3.12 -3.28
CA LEU A 15 0.04 4.01 -3.44
C LEU A 15 0.20 4.97 -4.64
N THR A 16 1.41 5.50 -4.83
CA THR A 16 1.73 6.38 -5.96
C THR A 16 1.68 5.61 -7.28
N ASN A 17 2.24 4.40 -7.32
CA ASN A 17 2.22 3.53 -8.49
C ASN A 17 0.79 3.13 -8.87
N ASN A 18 -0.03 2.73 -7.90
CA ASN A 18 -1.43 2.38 -8.10
C ASN A 18 -2.20 3.57 -8.69
N LYS A 19 -2.01 4.79 -8.16
CA LYS A 19 -2.67 5.98 -8.71
C LYS A 19 -2.25 6.27 -10.15
N LEU A 20 -0.96 6.09 -10.47
CA LEU A 20 -0.44 6.27 -11.82
C LEU A 20 -1.02 5.22 -12.78
N VAL A 21 -0.95 3.94 -12.42
CA VAL A 21 -1.45 2.82 -13.24
C VAL A 21 -2.94 2.95 -13.49
N SER A 22 -3.74 3.23 -12.45
CA SER A 22 -5.18 3.46 -12.58
C SER A 22 -5.48 4.71 -13.42
N GLY A 23 -4.72 5.79 -13.24
CA GLY A 23 -4.84 7.01 -14.05
C GLY A 23 -4.59 6.76 -15.55
N LEU A 24 -3.51 6.05 -15.89
CA LEU A 24 -3.20 5.68 -17.28
C LEU A 24 -4.26 4.73 -17.86
N SER A 25 -4.70 3.74 -17.09
CA SER A 25 -5.75 2.80 -17.50
C SER A 25 -7.07 3.52 -17.79
N ASN A 26 -7.45 4.50 -16.96
CA ASN A 26 -8.64 5.34 -17.17
C ASN A 26 -8.55 6.22 -18.42
N LEU A 27 -7.35 6.50 -18.92
CA LEU A 27 -7.12 7.18 -20.20
C LEU A 27 -7.11 6.22 -21.40
N GLY A 28 -7.37 4.93 -21.18
CA GLY A 28 -7.38 3.90 -22.21
C GLY A 28 -5.98 3.36 -22.57
N LEU A 29 -4.96 3.67 -21.77
CA LEU A 29 -3.61 3.14 -21.97
C LEU A 29 -3.44 1.81 -21.24
N SER A 30 -2.78 0.84 -21.89
CA SER A 30 -2.42 -0.42 -21.23
C SER A 30 -1.30 -0.17 -20.23
N ALA A 31 -1.64 -0.10 -18.94
CA ALA A 31 -0.69 0.25 -17.88
C ALA A 31 -0.34 -0.92 -16.93
N GLY A 32 -0.83 -2.13 -17.19
CA GLY A 32 -0.63 -3.30 -16.32
C GLY A 32 0.85 -3.62 -16.06
N ASP A 33 1.71 -3.42 -17.07
CA ASP A 33 3.14 -3.69 -16.96
C ASP A 33 3.90 -2.72 -16.04
N TYR A 34 3.26 -1.62 -15.62
CA TYR A 34 3.86 -0.65 -14.69
C TYR A 34 3.60 -0.98 -13.22
N HIS A 35 2.86 -2.04 -12.92
CA HIS A 35 2.58 -2.44 -11.55
C HIS A 35 3.85 -2.95 -10.85
N LEU A 36 4.27 -2.30 -9.77
CA LEU A 36 5.53 -2.64 -9.07
C LEU A 36 5.46 -3.91 -8.20
N GLN A 37 4.25 -4.44 -7.96
CA GLN A 37 4.01 -5.66 -7.17
C GLN A 37 4.67 -5.63 -5.78
N LEU A 38 4.61 -4.47 -5.10
CA LEU A 38 5.29 -4.29 -3.82
C LEU A 38 4.55 -4.95 -2.64
N SER A 39 3.27 -5.30 -2.80
CA SER A 39 2.43 -5.90 -1.76
C SER A 39 3.11 -7.09 -1.06
N GLY A 40 3.59 -8.08 -1.81
CA GLY A 40 4.23 -9.27 -1.24
C GLY A 40 5.49 -8.93 -0.43
N THR A 41 6.31 -7.99 -0.92
CA THR A 41 7.50 -7.50 -0.21
C THR A 41 7.11 -6.82 1.10
N ILE A 42 6.12 -5.91 1.05
CA ILE A 42 5.63 -5.16 2.21
C ILE A 42 5.07 -6.11 3.27
N LEU A 43 4.23 -7.07 2.86
CA LEU A 43 3.61 -8.06 3.75
C LEU A 43 4.67 -8.97 4.41
N THR A 44 5.64 -9.45 3.63
CA THR A 44 6.79 -10.22 4.14
C THR A 44 7.61 -9.40 5.14
N MET A 45 7.85 -8.12 4.83
CA MET A 45 8.55 -7.19 5.72
C MET A 45 7.75 -6.80 6.95
N ILE A 46 6.44 -6.98 6.98
CA ILE A 46 5.66 -6.87 8.20
C ILE A 46 5.69 -8.21 8.94
N GLY A 47 5.95 -9.33 8.26
CA GLY A 47 5.92 -10.69 8.82
C GLY A 47 4.50 -11.23 8.90
N LEU A 48 3.67 -10.89 7.91
CA LEU A 48 2.39 -11.53 7.65
C LEU A 48 2.59 -12.71 6.70
N ASP A 49 1.71 -13.70 6.79
CA ASP A 49 1.72 -14.86 5.88
C ASP A 49 1.27 -14.41 4.49
N THR A 50 2.15 -14.56 3.50
CA THR A 50 1.86 -14.20 2.10
C THR A 50 1.20 -15.33 1.32
N GLU A 51 1.04 -16.51 1.90
CA GLU A 51 0.25 -17.59 1.31
C GLU A 51 -1.25 -17.48 1.70
N ASP A 52 -1.56 -16.65 2.70
CA ASP A 52 -2.94 -16.34 3.10
C ASP A 52 -3.52 -15.26 2.17
N ASP A 53 -4.37 -15.68 1.22
CA ASP A 53 -5.08 -14.80 0.29
C ASP A 53 -5.83 -13.66 1.01
N SER A 54 -6.34 -13.90 2.24
CA SER A 54 -7.07 -12.86 2.98
C SER A 54 -6.19 -11.68 3.39
N ILE A 55 -4.88 -11.88 3.51
CA ILE A 55 -3.91 -10.81 3.80
C ILE A 55 -3.67 -9.97 2.55
N HIS A 56 -3.57 -10.59 1.37
CA HIS A 56 -3.48 -9.87 0.10
C HIS A 56 -4.74 -9.06 -0.18
N ASP A 57 -5.91 -9.66 0.06
CA ASP A 57 -7.21 -8.97 -0.08
C ASP A 57 -7.31 -7.78 0.87
N LEU A 58 -6.89 -7.93 2.13
CA LEU A 58 -6.84 -6.83 3.09
C LEU A 58 -5.93 -5.71 2.59
N TYR A 59 -4.72 -6.06 2.13
CA TYR A 59 -3.79 -5.06 1.61
C TYR A 59 -4.38 -4.31 0.41
N PHE A 60 -4.97 -5.05 -0.54
CA PHE A 60 -5.63 -4.47 -1.71
C PHE A 60 -6.76 -3.52 -1.33
N GLN A 61 -7.62 -3.89 -0.37
CA GLN A 61 -8.70 -3.02 0.12
C GLN A 61 -8.16 -1.74 0.77
N LEU A 62 -7.07 -1.85 1.53
CA LEU A 62 -6.41 -0.71 2.16
C LEU A 62 -5.78 0.23 1.14
N THR A 63 -5.15 -0.29 0.08
CA THR A 63 -4.54 0.54 -0.97
C THR A 63 -5.56 1.09 -1.95
N GLN A 64 -6.70 0.41 -2.19
CA GLN A 64 -7.77 0.93 -3.05
C GLN A 64 -8.33 2.28 -2.57
N GLN A 65 -8.34 2.51 -1.26
CA GLN A 65 -8.76 3.80 -0.69
C GLN A 65 -7.92 4.99 -1.23
N SER A 66 -6.72 4.74 -1.78
CA SER A 66 -5.85 5.75 -2.38
C SER A 66 -6.39 6.31 -3.69
N GLU A 67 -7.32 5.61 -4.34
CA GLU A 67 -8.01 6.11 -5.54
C GLU A 67 -8.77 7.41 -5.25
N SER A 68 -9.21 7.59 -4.00
CA SER A 68 -9.89 8.82 -3.56
C SER A 68 -8.93 9.99 -3.30
N LEU A 69 -7.62 9.75 -3.18
CA LEU A 69 -6.65 10.80 -2.88
C LEU A 69 -6.47 11.73 -4.07
N ASP A 70 -6.60 13.03 -3.83
CA ASP A 70 -6.18 14.05 -4.78
C ASP A 70 -4.67 14.31 -4.63
N LEU A 71 -3.88 13.64 -5.48
CA LEU A 71 -2.43 13.85 -5.53
C LEU A 71 -2.03 15.02 -6.43
N SER A 72 -2.97 15.76 -7.04
CA SER A 72 -2.64 16.89 -7.92
C SER A 72 -2.10 18.09 -7.14
N ASN A 73 -2.56 18.30 -5.91
CA ASN A 73 -2.09 19.37 -5.04
C ASN A 73 -0.77 18.98 -4.36
N ILE A 74 0.34 19.52 -4.88
CA ILE A 74 1.70 19.25 -4.38
C ILE A 74 1.85 19.60 -2.89
N SER A 75 1.17 20.64 -2.41
CA SER A 75 1.29 21.11 -1.03
C SER A 75 0.68 20.15 -0.02
N THR A 76 -0.33 19.35 -0.41
CA THR A 76 -1.00 18.38 0.49
C THR A 76 -0.65 16.94 0.20
N ARG A 77 -0.10 16.65 -1.00
CA ARG A 77 0.24 15.31 -1.47
C ARG A 77 1.06 14.51 -0.45
N GLU A 78 2.17 15.08 0.03
CA GLU A 78 3.04 14.35 0.97
C GLU A 78 2.34 14.02 2.28
N GLN A 79 1.60 14.98 2.84
CA GLN A 79 0.85 14.77 4.08
C GLN A 79 -0.24 13.71 3.92
N GLN A 80 -0.94 13.70 2.78
CA GLN A 80 -1.98 12.70 2.46
C GLN A 80 -1.39 11.31 2.30
N LEU A 81 -0.28 11.17 1.55
CA LEU A 81 0.41 9.90 1.36
C LEU A 81 0.99 9.38 2.68
N ASP A 82 1.63 10.24 3.48
CA ASP A 82 2.15 9.87 4.79
C ASP A 82 1.04 9.40 5.73
N GLY A 83 -0.05 10.15 5.83
CA GLY A 83 -1.17 9.80 6.69
C GLY A 83 -1.80 8.47 6.30
N MET A 84 -1.96 8.23 5.01
CA MET A 84 -2.50 6.98 4.50
C MET A 84 -1.53 5.81 4.73
N ALA A 85 -0.25 5.96 4.35
CA ALA A 85 0.75 4.92 4.52
C ALA A 85 0.94 4.52 6.00
N GLN A 86 0.91 5.49 6.91
CA GLN A 86 0.93 5.22 8.35
C GLN A 86 -0.32 4.47 8.83
N SER A 87 -1.50 4.78 8.29
CA SER A 87 -2.75 4.10 8.62
C SER A 87 -2.72 2.64 8.16
N ILE A 88 -2.26 2.40 6.93
CA ILE A 88 -2.08 1.06 6.37
C ILE A 88 -1.07 0.25 7.20
N TYR A 89 0.10 0.82 7.48
CA TYR A 89 1.12 0.17 8.31
C TYR A 89 0.58 -0.21 9.70
N SER A 90 -0.16 0.70 10.33
CA SER A 90 -0.76 0.49 11.65
C SER A 90 -1.74 -0.69 11.64
N GLU A 91 -2.60 -0.76 10.61
CA GLU A 91 -3.59 -1.82 10.47
C GLU A 91 -2.94 -3.19 10.22
N LEU A 92 -1.96 -3.26 9.31
CA LEU A 92 -1.22 -4.50 9.04
C LEU A 92 -0.43 -4.98 10.27
N SER A 93 0.17 -4.05 11.02
CA SER A 93 0.86 -4.35 12.28
C SER A 93 -0.11 -4.87 13.35
N ARG A 94 -1.31 -4.30 13.43
CA ARG A 94 -2.37 -4.76 14.33
C ARG A 94 -2.80 -6.18 13.95
N ARG A 95 -2.98 -6.47 12.66
CA ARG A 95 -3.31 -7.80 12.16
C ARG A 95 -2.24 -8.82 12.54
N LYS A 96 -0.97 -8.50 12.34
CA LYS A 96 0.16 -9.36 12.75
C LYS A 96 0.12 -9.67 14.25
N ALA A 97 -0.16 -8.67 15.08
CA ALA A 97 -0.22 -8.84 16.53
C ALA A 97 -1.35 -9.80 16.95
N LEU A 98 -2.49 -9.77 16.26
CA LEU A 98 -3.61 -10.70 16.50
C LEU A 98 -3.29 -12.13 16.06
N SER A 99 -2.61 -12.31 14.91
CA SER A 99 -2.21 -13.62 14.42
C SER A 99 -1.21 -14.33 15.33
N ASN A 100 -0.40 -13.59 16.10
CA ASN A 100 0.57 -14.16 17.05
C ASN A 100 -0.04 -14.54 18.41
N GLN A 101 -1.33 -14.31 18.64
CA GLN A 101 -2.04 -14.64 19.89
C GLN A 101 -2.82 -15.96 19.81
N VAL A 102 -2.79 -16.63 18.66
CA VAL A 102 -3.44 -17.92 18.38
C VAL A 102 -2.36 -18.98 18.21
#